data_AF-A0A2G5U147-F1
#
_entry.id   AF-A0A2G5U147-F1
#
_cell.length_a   1.000
_cell.length_b   1.000
_cell.length_c   1.000
_cell.angle_alpha   90.00
_cell.angle_beta   90.00
_cell.angle_gamma   90.00
#
_symmetry.space_group_name_H-M   'P 1'
#
loop_
_entity.id
_entity.type
_entity.pdbx_description
1 polymer ?
#
loop_
_entity_poly.entity_id
_entity_poly.type
_entity_poly.pdbx_seq_one_letter_code
_entity_poly.pdbx_strand_id
1 'polypeptide(L)'
;MSSYKPVRNNNSKSTMKTIKDDILPSQIVSDYVKESDGYQKYRIQFREPYKHFLGCVGLDERDWNLSRPRADLRCNALFQQLTSMYSITSKPDFFNEKKEKDTETKEGVDYFGDFDREIRPHFEIAIATENQYYDEMKTKMQVIHDFYTNDFEAKKAEFASLGPELEALQKSRPTDPEQIQQMDKVMNRFTELQRLLKSMIQPGLTAIQSQHLKAMRECMEAYQKLNDNWSNCFVSFSKFKPKLTVKRRIKDEEKGKDKADKLGEDDRDI
;
A
#
# COMPACT_ATOMS: atom_id res chain seq x y z
N MET A 1 -15.83 72.37 -62.14
CA MET A 1 -15.08 71.19 -61.67
C MET A 1 -13.76 71.64 -61.07
N SER A 2 -13.38 71.03 -59.95
CA SER A 2 -12.12 71.19 -59.20
C SER A 2 -11.98 72.43 -58.31
N SER A 3 -12.21 72.23 -57.02
CA SER A 3 -11.71 73.07 -55.93
C SER A 3 -11.44 72.19 -54.71
N TYR A 4 -10.50 72.63 -53.87
CA TYR A 4 -10.06 72.12 -52.55
C TYR A 4 -8.83 71.19 -52.45
N LYS A 5 -7.66 71.84 -52.26
CA LYS A 5 -6.85 71.96 -51.01
C LYS A 5 -6.36 70.72 -50.23
N PRO A 6 -5.23 70.86 -49.49
CA PRO A 6 -4.24 69.80 -49.26
C PRO A 6 -4.44 68.99 -47.96
N VAL A 7 -3.73 67.85 -47.96
CA VAL A 7 -3.62 66.83 -46.89
C VAL A 7 -3.22 67.44 -45.55
N ARG A 8 -4.08 67.24 -44.54
CA ARG A 8 -3.79 67.52 -43.13
C ARG A 8 -3.40 66.23 -42.43
N ASN A 9 -2.20 66.26 -41.88
CA ASN A 9 -1.59 65.22 -41.05
C ASN A 9 -2.39 65.05 -39.75
N ASN A 10 -2.94 63.86 -39.52
CA ASN A 10 -3.44 63.47 -38.20
C ASN A 10 -2.54 62.37 -37.66
N ASN A 11 -1.59 62.81 -36.82
CA ASN A 11 -0.97 62.00 -35.79
C ASN A 11 -2.06 61.40 -34.90
N SER A 12 -2.57 60.22 -35.24
CA SER A 12 -3.15 59.32 -34.25
C SER A 12 -1.99 58.71 -33.48
N LYS A 13 -1.70 59.34 -32.34
CA LYS A 13 -0.91 58.73 -31.25
C LYS A 13 -1.42 57.31 -31.03
N SER A 14 -0.68 56.35 -31.58
CA SER A 14 -0.71 54.96 -31.14
C SER A 14 -0.34 55.01 -29.67
N THR A 15 -1.36 54.97 -28.82
CA THR A 15 -1.19 54.68 -27.40
C THR A 15 -0.66 53.26 -27.39
N MET A 16 0.67 53.14 -27.28
CA MET A 16 1.32 51.90 -26.89
C MET A 16 0.57 51.40 -25.66
N LYS A 17 -0.23 50.36 -25.85
CA LYS A 17 -0.66 49.47 -24.77
C LYS A 17 0.62 48.83 -24.25
N THR A 18 1.30 49.49 -23.32
CA THR A 18 2.16 48.84 -22.34
C THR A 18 1.24 48.12 -21.35
N ILE A 19 0.54 47.11 -21.84
CA ILE A 19 0.05 46.03 -21.00
C ILE A 19 1.27 45.13 -20.83
N LYS A 20 2.18 45.51 -19.91
CA LYS A 20 2.78 44.46 -19.10
C LYS A 20 1.62 44.01 -18.24
N ASP A 21 0.96 42.91 -18.64
CA ASP A 21 0.02 42.24 -17.77
C ASP A 21 0.80 41.94 -16.49
N ASP A 22 0.62 42.77 -15.46
CA ASP A 22 1.11 42.50 -14.12
C ASP A 22 0.36 41.26 -13.65
N ILE A 23 0.92 40.08 -13.94
CA ILE A 23 0.34 38.82 -13.49
C ILE A 23 0.40 38.84 -11.97
N LEU A 24 -0.77 39.06 -11.37
CA LEU A 24 -0.95 39.11 -9.93
C LEU A 24 -0.53 37.76 -9.31
N PRO A 25 0.22 37.73 -8.20
CA PRO A 25 0.55 36.50 -7.48
C PRO A 25 -0.67 35.58 -7.22
N SER A 26 -1.84 36.12 -6.88
CA SER A 26 -3.05 35.29 -6.72
C SER A 26 -3.55 34.68 -8.03
N GLN A 27 -3.32 35.34 -9.17
CA GLN A 27 -3.63 34.76 -10.48
C GLN A 27 -2.71 33.57 -10.77
N ILE A 28 -1.41 33.69 -10.43
CA ILE A 28 -0.45 32.59 -10.54
C ILE A 28 -0.87 31.39 -9.67
N VAL A 29 -1.29 31.65 -8.43
CA VAL A 29 -1.82 30.62 -7.52
C VAL A 29 -3.07 29.97 -8.12
N SER A 30 -4.03 30.77 -8.58
CA SER A 30 -5.29 30.30 -9.17
C SER A 30 -5.05 29.40 -10.39
N ASP A 31 -4.17 29.81 -11.28
CA ASP A 31 -3.83 29.05 -12.48
C ASP A 31 -3.12 27.74 -12.13
N TYR A 32 -2.22 27.75 -11.14
CA TYR A 32 -1.61 26.53 -10.63
C TYR A 32 -2.63 25.58 -9.98
N VAL A 33 -3.59 26.11 -9.22
CA VAL A 33 -4.65 25.28 -8.60
C VAL A 33 -5.47 24.57 -9.68
N LYS A 34 -5.80 25.25 -10.78
CA LYS A 34 -6.48 24.63 -11.93
C LYS A 34 -5.61 23.60 -12.63
N GLU A 35 -4.33 23.91 -12.87
CA GLU A 35 -3.37 23.00 -13.50
C GLU A 35 -3.17 21.71 -12.68
N SER A 36 -3.14 21.84 -11.34
CA SER A 36 -2.92 20.72 -10.42
C SER A 36 -4.19 19.96 -10.02
N ASP A 37 -5.38 20.38 -10.45
CA ASP A 37 -6.66 19.78 -10.05
C ASP A 37 -6.74 18.28 -10.38
N GLY A 38 -6.32 17.91 -11.60
CA GLY A 38 -6.27 16.50 -12.01
C GLY A 38 -5.33 15.65 -11.15
N TYR A 39 -4.16 16.20 -10.80
CA TYR A 39 -3.20 15.54 -9.93
C TYR A 39 -3.77 15.31 -8.53
N GLN A 40 -4.41 16.33 -7.94
CA GLN A 40 -4.99 16.24 -6.60
C GLN A 40 -6.19 15.28 -6.56
N LYS A 41 -7.08 15.34 -7.55
CA LYS A 41 -8.20 14.40 -7.70
C LYS A 41 -7.71 12.96 -7.76
N TYR A 42 -6.69 12.69 -8.59
CA TYR A 42 -6.11 11.37 -8.68
C TYR A 42 -5.47 10.93 -7.36
N ARG A 43 -4.71 11.80 -6.69
CA ARG A 43 -4.10 11.50 -5.39
C ARG A 43 -5.15 11.03 -4.38
N ILE A 44 -6.26 11.75 -4.26
CA ILE A 44 -7.36 11.42 -3.34
C ILE A 44 -8.03 10.10 -3.74
N GLN A 45 -8.41 9.96 -5.02
CA GLN A 45 -9.18 8.80 -5.50
C GLN A 45 -8.37 7.50 -5.49
N PHE A 46 -7.07 7.57 -5.75
CA PHE A 46 -6.21 6.40 -5.88
C PHE A 46 -5.71 5.86 -4.52
N ARG A 47 -5.88 6.62 -3.43
CA ARG A 47 -5.32 6.27 -2.12
C ARG A 47 -5.90 4.96 -1.56
N GLU A 48 -7.23 4.84 -1.53
CA GLU A 48 -7.88 3.63 -1.03
C GLU A 48 -7.63 2.40 -1.91
N PRO A 49 -7.72 2.49 -3.25
CA PRO A 49 -7.30 1.40 -4.14
C PRO A 49 -5.85 0.95 -3.91
N TYR A 50 -4.91 1.89 -3.74
CA TYR A 50 -3.52 1.58 -3.45
C TYR A 50 -3.36 0.84 -2.13
N LYS A 51 -3.99 1.33 -1.06
CA LYS A 51 -3.97 0.69 0.26
C LYS A 51 -4.56 -0.73 0.21
N HIS A 52 -5.66 -0.91 -0.50
CA HIS A 52 -6.25 -2.23 -0.71
C HIS A 52 -5.30 -3.17 -1.47
N PHE A 53 -4.68 -2.67 -2.54
CA PHE A 53 -3.70 -3.42 -3.31
C PHE A 53 -2.53 -3.91 -2.47
N LEU A 54 -1.95 -3.05 -1.61
CA LEU A 54 -0.88 -3.44 -0.70
C LEU A 54 -1.28 -4.65 0.15
N GLY A 55 -2.47 -4.62 0.76
CA GLY A 55 -2.98 -5.73 1.57
C GLY A 55 -3.13 -7.04 0.78
N CYS A 56 -3.51 -6.97 -0.50
CA CYS A 56 -3.63 -8.15 -1.36
C CYS A 56 -2.28 -8.83 -1.64
N VAL A 57 -1.20 -8.05 -1.73
CA VAL A 57 0.16 -8.56 -1.98
C VAL A 57 0.98 -8.76 -0.69
N GLY A 58 0.34 -8.63 0.48
CA GLY A 58 0.98 -8.85 1.79
C GLY A 58 1.82 -7.69 2.32
N LEU A 59 1.69 -6.51 1.70
CA LEU A 59 2.33 -5.26 2.12
C LEU A 59 1.35 -4.37 2.92
N ASP A 60 1.90 -3.38 3.62
CA ASP A 60 1.18 -2.36 4.40
C ASP A 60 1.90 -1.01 4.24
N GLU A 61 1.21 0.12 4.31
CA GLU A 61 1.83 1.45 4.28
C GLU A 61 2.90 1.61 5.38
N ARG A 62 2.72 0.92 6.52
CA ARG A 62 3.68 0.89 7.62
C ARG A 62 5.01 0.25 7.25
N ASP A 63 5.07 -0.59 6.21
CA ASP A 63 6.31 -1.25 5.80
C ASP A 63 7.40 -0.23 5.40
N TRP A 64 7.02 1.00 5.04
CA TRP A 64 7.96 2.09 4.74
C TRP A 64 8.33 2.95 5.95
N ASN A 65 7.45 3.03 6.95
CA ASN A 65 7.65 3.88 8.14
C ASN A 65 8.29 3.12 9.31
N LEU A 66 7.99 1.83 9.41
CA LEU A 66 8.47 0.93 10.44
C LEU A 66 8.98 -0.31 9.72
N SER A 67 10.23 -0.69 9.99
CA SER A 67 10.74 -1.98 9.50
C SER A 67 9.90 -3.08 10.15
N ARG A 68 8.95 -3.64 9.41
CA ARG A 68 8.14 -4.76 9.87
C ARG A 68 9.10 -5.91 10.21
N PRO A 69 9.00 -6.49 11.42
CA PRO A 69 9.78 -7.67 11.74
C PRO A 69 9.56 -8.75 10.68
N ARG A 70 10.66 -9.27 10.10
CA ARG A 70 10.60 -10.40 9.14
C ARG A 70 9.94 -11.66 9.73
N ALA A 71 9.80 -11.70 11.06
CA ALA A 71 9.05 -12.71 11.79
C ALA A 71 7.54 -12.69 11.47
N ASP A 72 6.99 -11.53 11.08
CA ASP A 72 5.55 -11.35 10.82
C ASP A 72 5.15 -11.76 9.39
N LEU A 73 6.10 -12.13 8.55
CA LEU A 73 5.83 -12.65 7.20
C LEU A 73 5.22 -14.05 7.29
N ARG A 74 4.39 -14.43 6.31
CA ARG A 74 3.46 -15.56 6.44
C ARG A 74 4.16 -16.87 6.70
N CYS A 75 5.22 -17.18 5.95
CA CYS A 75 5.94 -18.46 6.12
C CYS A 75 6.68 -18.50 7.45
N ASN A 76 7.26 -17.37 7.89
CA ASN A 76 7.98 -17.31 9.16
C ASN A 76 7.02 -17.44 10.34
N ALA A 77 5.90 -16.72 10.32
CA ALA A 77 4.85 -16.83 11.32
C ALA A 77 4.28 -18.26 11.40
N LEU A 78 4.00 -18.88 10.25
CA LEU A 78 3.52 -20.25 10.18
C LEU A 78 4.57 -21.24 10.72
N PHE A 79 5.85 -21.06 10.39
CA PHE A 79 6.94 -21.88 10.90
C PHE A 79 7.06 -21.78 12.42
N GLN A 80 6.97 -20.58 13.00
CA GLN A 80 7.01 -20.38 14.45
C GLN A 80 5.83 -21.05 15.16
N GLN A 81 4.62 -20.95 14.59
CA GLN A 81 3.42 -21.62 15.11
C GLN A 81 3.56 -23.15 15.07
N LEU A 82 4.01 -23.70 13.95
CA LEU A 82 4.24 -25.14 13.82
C LEU A 82 5.32 -25.64 14.79
N THR A 83 6.45 -24.94 14.88
CA THR A 83 7.53 -25.27 15.82
C THR A 83 7.02 -25.28 17.27
N SER A 84 6.18 -24.30 17.63
CA SER A 84 5.56 -24.24 18.95
C SER A 84 4.63 -25.43 19.20
N MET A 85 3.83 -25.84 18.22
CA MET A 85 2.97 -27.02 18.36
C MET A 85 3.78 -28.32 18.54
N TYR A 86 4.82 -28.53 17.73
CA TYR A 86 5.65 -29.73 17.79
C TYR A 86 6.48 -29.82 19.07
N SER A 87 6.91 -28.69 19.64
CA SER A 87 7.61 -28.67 20.94
C SER A 87 6.69 -28.95 22.14
N ILE A 88 5.38 -28.74 22.01
CA ILE A 88 4.39 -29.10 23.04
C ILE A 88 4.07 -30.60 22.97
N THR A 89 3.89 -31.15 21.76
CA THR A 89 3.53 -32.56 21.56
C THR A 89 4.69 -33.52 21.75
N SER A 90 5.94 -33.06 21.68
CA SER A 90 7.15 -33.84 21.96
C SER A 90 7.49 -33.94 23.45
N LYS A 91 6.73 -33.29 24.35
CA LYS A 91 6.93 -33.46 25.80
C LYS A 91 6.49 -34.87 26.23
N PRO A 92 7.37 -35.65 26.89
CA PRO A 92 7.11 -37.05 27.24
C PRO A 92 5.95 -37.26 28.24
N ASP A 93 5.46 -36.19 28.87
CA ASP A 93 4.39 -36.24 29.88
C ASP A 93 2.98 -36.09 29.29
N PHE A 94 2.81 -35.73 28.02
CA PHE A 94 1.46 -35.49 27.45
C PHE A 94 0.68 -36.77 27.11
N PHE A 95 1.37 -37.91 26.98
CA PHE A 95 0.78 -39.22 26.68
C PHE A 95 1.10 -40.30 27.74
N ASN A 96 1.86 -39.99 28.79
CA ASN A 96 2.23 -40.95 29.84
C ASN A 96 1.32 -40.82 31.08
N GLU A 97 0.03 -41.07 30.91
CA GLU A 97 -0.81 -41.58 32.02
C GLU A 97 -1.28 -42.99 31.66
N LYS A 98 -0.43 -43.95 32.04
CA LYS A 98 -0.59 -45.41 32.20
C LYS A 98 0.44 -46.21 31.40
N LYS A 99 1.62 -46.37 32.01
CA LYS A 99 2.55 -47.46 31.68
C LYS A 99 2.10 -48.73 32.41
N GLU A 100 1.33 -49.57 31.73
CA GLU A 100 1.39 -51.01 31.99
C GLU A 100 2.40 -51.62 31.02
N LYS A 101 3.30 -52.41 31.61
CA LYS A 101 4.37 -53.16 30.94
C LYS A 101 3.75 -54.07 29.89
N ASP A 102 4.26 -53.98 28.66
CA ASP A 102 4.60 -55.15 27.86
C ASP A 102 5.60 -54.77 26.77
N THR A 103 6.63 -55.59 26.68
CA THR A 103 7.72 -55.62 25.71
C THR A 103 7.20 -55.94 24.32
N GLU A 104 7.30 -54.99 23.39
CA GLU A 104 7.60 -55.21 21.98
C GLU A 104 7.81 -53.85 21.30
N THR A 105 8.81 -53.78 20.42
CA THR A 105 9.28 -52.64 19.63
C THR A 105 8.15 -51.70 19.20
N LYS A 106 7.90 -50.64 19.96
CA LYS A 106 7.15 -49.49 19.48
C LYS A 106 8.16 -48.57 18.83
N GLU A 107 8.12 -48.49 17.49
CA GLU A 107 8.64 -47.35 16.75
C GLU A 107 8.15 -46.09 17.47
N GLY A 108 9.03 -45.49 18.28
CA GLY A 108 8.77 -44.20 18.87
C GLY A 108 8.67 -43.25 17.70
N VAL A 109 7.46 -42.81 17.37
CA VAL A 109 7.26 -41.80 16.33
C VAL A 109 7.98 -40.56 16.82
N ASP A 110 9.18 -40.32 16.28
CA ASP A 110 9.98 -39.14 16.58
C ASP A 110 9.39 -37.96 15.82
N TYR A 111 8.23 -37.50 16.30
CA TYR A 111 7.48 -36.40 15.70
C TYR A 111 8.33 -35.14 15.56
N PHE A 112 9.34 -34.96 16.43
CA PHE A 112 10.25 -33.82 16.37
C PHE A 112 11.37 -34.05 15.34
N GLY A 113 11.95 -35.25 15.28
CA GLY A 113 12.90 -35.64 14.24
C GLY A 113 12.32 -35.60 12.82
N ASP A 114 11.05 -35.99 12.64
CA ASP A 114 10.35 -35.88 11.36
C ASP A 114 10.05 -34.41 10.98
N PHE A 115 9.74 -33.56 11.96
CA PHE A 115 9.58 -32.11 11.72
C PHE A 115 10.89 -31.48 11.24
N ASP A 116 12.00 -31.76 11.92
CA ASP A 116 13.30 -31.20 11.57
C ASP A 116 13.86 -31.75 10.25
N ARG A 117 13.60 -33.01 9.92
CA ARG A 117 14.08 -33.63 8.68
C ARG A 117 13.19 -33.31 7.48
N GLU A 118 11.86 -33.29 7.65
CA GLU A 118 10.92 -33.31 6.53
C GLU A 118 10.09 -32.03 6.39
N ILE A 119 9.95 -31.20 7.42
CA ILE A 119 9.13 -29.98 7.37
C ILE A 119 10.00 -28.73 7.37
N ARG A 120 10.97 -28.63 8.28
CA ARG A 120 11.84 -27.46 8.46
C ARG A 120 12.55 -27.02 7.16
N PRO A 121 13.18 -27.90 6.36
CA PRO A 121 13.92 -27.46 5.17
C PRO A 121 13.03 -26.76 4.13
N HIS A 122 11.78 -27.20 4.00
CA HIS A 122 10.81 -26.57 3.10
C HIS A 122 10.43 -25.15 3.57
N PHE A 123 10.27 -24.97 4.89
CA PHE A 123 10.02 -23.66 5.47
C PHE A 123 11.21 -22.72 5.36
N GLU A 124 12.44 -23.19 5.59
CA GLU A 124 13.64 -22.36 5.46
C GLU A 124 13.79 -21.79 4.04
N ILE A 125 13.56 -22.62 3.02
CA ILE A 125 13.56 -22.19 1.61
C ILE A 125 12.41 -21.19 1.34
N ALA A 126 11.20 -21.50 1.80
CA ALA A 126 10.04 -20.64 1.60
C ALA A 126 10.19 -19.27 2.30
N ILE A 127 10.78 -19.23 3.50
CA ILE A 127 11.05 -18.01 4.26
C ILE A 127 12.13 -17.18 3.57
N ALA A 128 13.22 -17.79 3.12
CA ALA A 128 14.27 -17.08 2.40
C ALA A 128 13.71 -16.42 1.11
N THR A 129 12.91 -17.19 0.37
CA THR A 129 12.20 -16.72 -0.82
C THR A 129 11.22 -15.59 -0.51
N GLU A 130 10.38 -15.74 0.51
CA GLU A 130 9.40 -14.73 0.92
C GLU A 130 10.08 -13.40 1.28
N ASN A 131 11.20 -13.44 2.02
CA ASN A 131 11.97 -12.24 2.34
C ASN A 131 12.48 -11.53 1.08
N GLN A 132 13.02 -12.29 0.11
CA GLN A 132 13.52 -11.72 -1.13
C GLN A 132 12.40 -11.04 -1.94
N TYR A 133 11.28 -11.73 -2.15
CA TYR A 133 10.16 -11.17 -2.90
C TYR A 133 9.47 -10.04 -2.15
N TYR A 134 9.43 -10.07 -0.82
CA TYR A 134 8.94 -8.96 -0.02
C TYR A 134 9.76 -7.69 -0.26
N ASP A 135 11.10 -7.78 -0.22
CA ASP A 135 11.99 -6.65 -0.51
C ASP A 135 11.83 -6.16 -1.96
N GLU A 136 11.67 -7.09 -2.92
CA GLU A 136 11.41 -6.76 -4.33
C GLU A 136 10.08 -6.01 -4.50
N MET A 137 8.98 -6.55 -3.98
CA MET A 137 7.64 -5.94 -4.05
C MET A 137 7.62 -4.55 -3.39
N LYS A 138 8.25 -4.42 -2.22
CA LYS A 138 8.42 -3.12 -1.54
C LYS A 138 9.19 -2.13 -2.42
N THR A 139 10.28 -2.56 -3.06
CA THR A 139 11.04 -1.71 -3.99
C THR A 139 10.20 -1.26 -5.17
N LYS A 140 9.38 -2.15 -5.77
CA LYS A 140 8.47 -1.80 -6.87
C LYS A 140 7.42 -0.77 -6.45
N MET A 141 6.91 -0.89 -5.22
CA MET A 141 5.88 0.00 -4.68
C MET A 141 6.41 1.35 -4.17
N GLN A 142 7.73 1.53 -4.08
CA GLN A 142 8.37 2.76 -3.59
C GLN A 142 7.89 4.01 -4.34
N VAL A 143 7.72 3.92 -5.66
CA VAL A 143 7.31 5.08 -6.48
C VAL A 143 5.92 5.62 -6.09
N ILE A 144 4.99 4.73 -5.73
CA ILE A 144 3.65 5.12 -5.30
C ILE A 144 3.70 5.64 -3.87
N HIS A 145 4.54 5.05 -3.02
CA HIS A 145 4.78 5.56 -1.68
C HIS A 145 5.33 7.00 -1.71
N ASP A 146 6.37 7.26 -2.51
CA ASP A 146 6.97 8.59 -2.68
C ASP A 146 5.97 9.61 -3.22
N PHE A 147 5.06 9.16 -4.10
CA PHE A 147 3.96 9.98 -4.56
C PHE A 147 3.09 10.47 -3.39
N TYR A 148 2.81 9.64 -2.38
CA TYR A 148 1.99 10.01 -1.23
C TYR A 148 2.73 10.70 -0.08
N THR A 149 4.02 10.44 0.09
CA THR A 149 4.84 11.05 1.16
C THR A 149 5.46 12.37 0.76
N ASN A 150 5.42 12.75 -0.53
CA ASN A 150 5.84 14.08 -0.92
C ASN A 150 4.99 15.16 -0.22
N ASP A 151 5.61 16.29 0.09
CA ASP A 151 4.97 17.42 0.81
C ASP A 151 4.03 18.24 -0.09
N PHE A 152 3.40 17.64 -1.09
CA PHE A 152 2.61 18.36 -2.10
C PHE A 152 1.53 19.24 -1.46
N GLU A 153 0.72 18.68 -0.56
CA GLU A 153 -0.38 19.40 0.08
C GLU A 153 0.11 20.54 0.99
N ALA A 154 1.18 20.30 1.75
CA ALA A 154 1.78 21.32 2.61
C ALA A 154 2.36 22.48 1.78
N LYS A 155 3.12 22.16 0.72
CA LYS A 155 3.69 23.15 -0.20
C LYS A 155 2.60 23.90 -0.97
N LYS A 156 1.52 23.23 -1.37
CA LYS A 156 0.37 23.84 -2.04
C LYS A 156 -0.36 24.82 -1.11
N ALA A 157 -0.58 24.45 0.15
CA ALA A 157 -1.19 25.32 1.14
C ALA A 157 -0.32 26.56 1.42
N GLU A 158 0.99 26.38 1.61
CA GLU A 158 1.94 27.48 1.79
C GLU A 158 1.98 28.41 0.56
N PHE A 159 2.01 27.84 -0.65
CA PHE A 159 1.98 28.59 -1.89
C PHE A 159 0.70 29.43 -2.02
N ALA A 160 -0.44 28.87 -1.64
CA ALA A 160 -1.72 29.57 -1.65
C ALA A 160 -1.78 30.72 -0.64
N SER A 161 -1.14 30.59 0.54
CA SER A 161 -1.09 31.68 1.53
C SER A 161 -0.15 32.82 1.13
N LEU A 162 0.94 32.52 0.42
CA LEU A 162 1.92 33.54 0.02
C LEU A 162 1.45 34.45 -1.10
N GLY A 163 0.49 34.02 -1.93
CA GLY A 163 -0.06 34.84 -3.02
C GLY A 163 -0.66 36.17 -2.53
N PRO A 164 -1.65 36.16 -1.63
CA PRO A 164 -2.21 37.38 -1.05
C PRO A 164 -1.20 38.23 -0.27
N GLU A 165 -0.26 37.60 0.45
CA GLU A 165 0.80 38.30 1.19
C GLU A 165 1.71 39.09 0.25
N LEU A 166 2.17 38.44 -0.82
CA LEU A 166 3.04 39.06 -1.82
C LEU A 166 2.32 40.21 -2.54
N GLU A 167 1.03 40.05 -2.85
CA GLU A 167 0.23 41.14 -3.42
C GLU A 167 0.08 42.34 -2.49
N ALA A 168 -0.12 42.11 -1.19
CA ALA A 168 -0.24 43.19 -0.21
C ALA A 168 1.07 43.98 -0.13
N LEU A 169 2.21 43.28 -0.09
CA LEU A 169 3.55 43.90 -0.08
C LEU A 169 3.86 44.64 -1.39
N GLN A 170 3.45 44.10 -2.55
CA GLN A 170 3.60 44.80 -3.83
C GLN A 170 2.74 46.06 -3.91
N LYS A 171 1.52 46.03 -3.35
CA LYS A 171 0.61 47.19 -3.33
C LYS A 171 1.08 48.27 -2.37
N SER A 172 1.69 47.92 -1.24
CA SER A 172 2.18 48.89 -0.26
C SER A 172 3.40 49.67 -0.74
N ARG A 173 4.09 49.21 -1.81
CA ARG A 173 5.30 49.84 -2.38
C ARG A 173 6.29 50.27 -1.29
N PRO A 174 6.79 49.30 -0.50
CA PRO A 174 7.61 49.60 0.66
C PRO A 174 8.86 50.38 0.26
N THR A 175 9.11 51.48 0.96
CA THR A 175 10.33 52.30 0.83
C THR A 175 11.32 52.03 1.97
N ASP A 176 10.87 51.32 3.01
CA ASP A 176 11.68 50.97 4.17
C ASP A 176 12.53 49.71 3.88
N PRO A 177 13.84 49.72 4.20
CA PRO A 177 14.73 48.59 3.93
C PRO A 177 14.28 47.24 4.52
N GLU A 178 13.66 47.22 5.70
CA GLU A 178 13.21 45.97 6.33
C GLU A 178 12.02 45.37 5.56
N GLN A 179 11.07 46.21 5.15
CA GLN A 179 9.92 45.78 4.37
C GLN A 179 10.31 45.33 2.96
N ILE A 180 11.34 45.93 2.36
CA ILE A 180 11.91 45.48 1.08
C ILE A 180 12.52 44.08 1.24
N GLN A 181 13.32 43.85 2.29
CA GLN A 181 13.88 42.53 2.58
C GLN A 181 12.80 41.47 2.82
N GLN A 182 11.71 41.83 3.51
CA GLN A 182 10.57 40.93 3.70
C GLN A 182 9.91 40.59 2.36
N MET A 183 9.67 41.58 1.50
CA MET A 183 9.11 41.37 0.16
C MET A 183 9.99 40.41 -0.67
N ASP A 184 11.31 40.61 -0.66
CA ASP A 184 12.24 39.74 -1.38
C ASP A 184 12.22 38.30 -0.84
N LYS A 185 12.14 38.14 0.49
CA LYS A 185 12.03 36.82 1.11
C LYS A 185 10.75 36.09 0.69
N VAL A 186 9.60 36.78 0.74
CA VAL A 186 8.30 36.24 0.33
C VAL A 186 8.31 35.90 -1.16
N MET A 187 8.84 36.79 -2.01
CA MET A 187 8.96 36.59 -3.45
C MET A 187 9.81 35.36 -3.80
N ASN A 188 10.97 35.22 -3.14
CA ASN A 188 11.87 34.09 -3.34
C ASN A 188 11.19 32.77 -2.94
N ARG A 189 10.52 32.75 -1.78
CA ARG A 189 9.80 31.56 -1.32
C ARG A 189 8.63 31.21 -2.23
N PHE A 190 7.88 32.20 -2.69
CA PHE A 190 6.78 32.02 -3.64
C PHE A 190 7.27 31.39 -4.95
N THR A 191 8.36 31.91 -5.51
CA THR A 191 8.94 31.41 -6.77
C THR A 191 9.53 30.00 -6.60
N GLU A 192 10.18 29.73 -5.47
CA GLU A 192 10.69 28.40 -5.13
C GLU A 192 9.56 27.37 -5.05
N LEU A 193 8.50 27.67 -4.30
CA LEU A 193 7.35 26.79 -4.15
C LEU A 193 6.66 26.55 -5.48
N GLN A 194 6.45 27.59 -6.30
CA GLN A 194 5.89 27.44 -7.64
C GLN A 194 6.71 26.45 -8.49
N ARG A 195 8.05 26.56 -8.45
CA ARG A 195 8.95 25.66 -9.19
C ARG A 195 8.86 24.23 -8.68
N LEU A 196 8.90 24.02 -7.37
CA LEU A 196 8.80 22.68 -6.76
C LEU A 196 7.45 22.02 -7.09
N LEU A 197 6.36 22.76 -6.88
CA LEU A 197 5.01 22.32 -7.16
C LEU A 197 4.77 22.01 -8.64
N LYS A 198 5.34 22.81 -9.55
CA LYS A 198 5.32 22.50 -10.99
C LYS A 198 6.12 21.25 -11.33
N SER A 199 7.30 21.07 -10.73
CA SER A 199 8.12 19.88 -10.99
C SER A 199 7.42 18.58 -10.57
N MET A 200 6.61 18.61 -9.50
CA MET A 200 5.83 17.45 -9.03
C MET A 200 4.73 17.03 -10.01
N ILE A 201 4.13 17.98 -10.74
CA ILE A 201 3.06 17.71 -11.71
C ILE A 201 3.56 17.66 -13.16
N GLN A 202 4.80 18.09 -13.41
CA GLN A 202 5.43 18.18 -14.73
C GLN A 202 5.38 16.88 -15.56
N PRO A 203 5.55 15.68 -14.98
CA PRO A 203 5.40 14.43 -15.75
C PRO A 203 4.02 14.32 -16.42
N GLY A 204 3.02 15.02 -15.88
CA GLY A 204 1.64 14.94 -16.32
C GLY A 204 0.91 13.77 -15.69
N LEU A 205 -0.41 13.92 -15.54
CA LEU A 205 -1.26 12.94 -14.88
C LEU A 205 -1.17 11.56 -15.53
N THR A 206 -1.23 11.50 -16.87
CA THR A 206 -1.17 10.24 -17.63
C THR A 206 0.13 9.47 -17.41
N ALA A 207 1.28 10.18 -17.32
CA ALA A 207 2.56 9.54 -17.09
C ALA A 207 2.65 8.95 -15.67
N ILE A 208 2.18 9.71 -14.66
CA ILE A 208 2.13 9.26 -13.27
C ILE A 208 1.24 8.02 -13.14
N GLN A 209 0.04 8.06 -13.73
CA GLN A 209 -0.90 6.92 -13.74
C GLN A 209 -0.27 5.69 -14.40
N SER A 210 0.39 5.88 -15.55
CA SER A 210 1.11 4.81 -16.25
C SER A 210 2.22 4.20 -15.39
N GLN A 211 2.99 5.05 -14.70
CA GLN A 211 4.06 4.60 -13.80
C GLN A 211 3.51 3.81 -12.60
N HIS A 212 2.41 4.26 -12.01
CA HIS A 212 1.75 3.54 -10.91
C HIS A 212 1.21 2.19 -11.38
N LEU A 213 0.53 2.14 -12.53
CA LEU A 213 0.03 0.88 -13.11
C LEU A 213 1.17 -0.09 -13.44
N LYS A 214 2.28 0.41 -13.96
CA LYS A 214 3.49 -0.39 -14.22
C LYS A 214 4.04 -0.96 -12.92
N ALA A 215 4.19 -0.13 -11.88
CA ALA A 215 4.65 -0.59 -10.58
C ALA A 215 3.75 -1.69 -10.00
N MET A 216 2.43 -1.49 -10.04
CA MET A 216 1.46 -2.49 -9.56
C MET A 216 1.57 -3.81 -10.35
N ARG A 217 1.72 -3.74 -11.67
CA ARG A 217 1.92 -4.93 -12.52
C ARG A 217 3.18 -5.69 -12.14
N GLU A 218 4.31 -5.01 -12.03
CA GLU A 218 5.58 -5.64 -11.66
C GLU A 218 5.52 -6.25 -10.25
N CYS A 219 4.82 -5.59 -9.31
CA CYS A 219 4.58 -6.14 -7.98
C CYS A 219 3.68 -7.39 -8.01
N MET A 220 2.63 -7.41 -8.84
CA MET A 220 1.79 -8.60 -9.00
C MET A 220 2.56 -9.77 -9.61
N GLU A 221 3.44 -9.51 -10.58
CA GLU A 221 4.29 -10.54 -11.17
C GLU A 221 5.26 -11.14 -10.15
N ALA A 222 5.86 -10.30 -9.28
CA ALA A 222 6.68 -10.76 -8.17
C ALA A 222 5.87 -11.59 -7.15
N TYR A 223 4.68 -11.12 -6.78
CA TYR A 223 3.78 -11.85 -5.88
C TYR A 223 3.32 -13.20 -6.45
N GLN A 224 3.04 -13.26 -7.77
CA GLN A 224 2.67 -14.52 -8.42
C GLN A 224 3.82 -15.53 -8.38
N LYS A 225 5.05 -15.09 -8.67
CA LYS A 225 6.24 -15.96 -8.58
C LYS A 225 6.45 -16.47 -7.15
N LEU A 226 6.20 -15.63 -6.14
CA LEU A 226 6.23 -16.03 -4.74
C LEU A 226 5.20 -17.12 -4.45
N ASN A 227 3.95 -16.97 -4.90
CA ASN A 227 2.91 -17.98 -4.72
C ASN A 227 3.23 -19.30 -5.43
N ASP A 228 3.79 -19.23 -6.64
CA ASP A 228 4.21 -20.42 -7.39
C ASP A 228 5.35 -21.14 -6.64
N ASN A 229 6.29 -20.38 -6.08
CA ASN A 229 7.37 -20.94 -5.27
C ASN A 229 6.84 -21.59 -3.99
N TRP A 230 5.93 -20.95 -3.25
CA TRP A 230 5.27 -21.58 -2.10
C TRP A 230 4.58 -22.89 -2.47
N SER A 231 3.86 -22.91 -3.60
CA SER A 231 3.20 -24.12 -4.08
C SER A 231 4.21 -25.25 -4.32
N ASN A 232 5.35 -24.94 -4.94
CA ASN A 232 6.42 -25.91 -5.18
C ASN A 232 7.11 -26.37 -3.88
N CYS A 233 7.39 -25.44 -2.97
CA CYS A 233 8.02 -25.75 -1.69
C CYS A 233 7.17 -26.71 -0.86
N PHE A 234 5.84 -26.55 -0.89
CA PHE A 234 4.93 -27.31 -0.02
C PHE A 234 4.19 -28.44 -0.74
N VAL A 235 4.42 -28.67 -2.04
CA VAL A 235 3.82 -29.81 -2.77
C VAL A 235 4.15 -31.16 -2.13
N SER A 236 5.35 -31.31 -1.56
CA SER A 236 5.76 -32.53 -0.85
C SER A 236 4.85 -32.85 0.34
N PHE A 237 4.21 -31.84 0.95
CA PHE A 237 3.33 -32.01 2.09
C PHE A 237 2.01 -32.72 1.75
N SER A 238 1.63 -32.78 0.47
CA SER A 238 0.49 -33.59 0.00
C SER A 238 0.63 -35.08 0.31
N LYS A 239 1.86 -35.56 0.54
CA LYS A 239 2.15 -36.96 0.89
C LYS A 239 1.82 -37.29 2.36
N PHE A 240 1.73 -36.28 3.22
CA PHE A 240 1.36 -36.45 4.62
C PHE A 240 -0.17 -36.56 4.70
N LYS A 241 -0.68 -37.80 4.63
CA LYS A 241 -2.11 -38.04 4.88
C LYS A 241 -2.42 -37.60 6.31
N PRO A 242 -3.39 -36.68 6.53
CA PRO A 242 -3.79 -36.32 7.88
C PRO A 242 -4.39 -37.56 8.57
N LYS A 243 -3.62 -38.21 9.44
CA LYS A 243 -4.14 -39.23 10.38
C LYS A 243 -4.89 -38.50 11.50
N LEU A 244 -5.97 -37.80 11.16
CA LEU A 244 -6.92 -37.29 12.14
C LEU A 244 -7.69 -38.50 12.71
N THR A 245 -7.13 -39.14 13.73
CA THR A 245 -7.89 -40.05 14.59
C THR A 245 -8.75 -39.20 15.51
N VAL A 246 -9.87 -38.69 14.99
CA VAL A 246 -10.94 -38.17 15.83
C VAL A 246 -11.48 -39.37 16.61
N LYS A 247 -11.09 -39.51 17.88
CA LYS A 247 -11.80 -40.39 18.81
C LYS A 247 -13.22 -39.85 18.92
N ARG A 248 -14.17 -40.39 18.15
CA ARG A 248 -15.60 -40.20 18.41
C ARG A 248 -15.83 -40.61 19.87
N ARG A 249 -16.27 -39.66 20.70
CA ARG A 249 -16.81 -39.99 22.02
C ARG A 249 -18.10 -40.78 21.79
N ILE A 250 -18.01 -42.09 21.83
CA ILE A 250 -19.16 -43.00 21.95
C ILE A 250 -19.70 -42.78 23.37
N LYS A 251 -20.52 -41.74 23.58
CA LYS A 251 -21.30 -41.62 24.82
C LYS A 251 -22.68 -40.99 24.66
N ASP A 252 -23.05 -40.54 23.46
CA ASP A 252 -24.36 -39.90 23.23
C ASP A 252 -25.29 -40.69 22.29
N GLU A 253 -24.87 -41.85 21.74
CA GLU A 253 -25.71 -42.66 20.83
C GLU A 253 -26.65 -43.66 21.53
N GLU A 254 -26.51 -43.90 22.85
CA GLU A 254 -27.33 -44.89 23.58
C GLU A 254 -28.56 -44.31 24.29
N LYS A 255 -28.81 -42.99 24.24
CA LYS A 255 -30.03 -42.39 24.85
C LYS A 255 -31.07 -41.88 23.85
N GLY A 256 -30.81 -42.01 22.54
CA GLY A 256 -31.70 -41.51 21.49
C GLY A 256 -32.52 -42.57 20.75
N LYS A 257 -32.24 -43.86 20.90
CA LYS A 257 -32.86 -44.92 20.08
C LYS A 257 -34.20 -45.45 20.60
N ASP A 258 -34.50 -45.36 21.89
CA ASP A 258 -35.72 -45.98 22.46
C ASP A 258 -37.00 -45.14 22.33
N LYS A 259 -36.96 -43.92 21.77
CA LYS A 259 -38.16 -43.09 21.56
C LYS A 259 -38.60 -42.95 20.10
N ALA A 260 -37.80 -43.42 19.15
CA ALA A 260 -38.12 -43.34 17.73
C ALA A 260 -38.87 -44.59 17.21
N ASP A 261 -38.76 -45.73 17.90
CA ASP A 261 -39.34 -47.02 17.45
C ASP A 261 -40.79 -47.28 17.93
N LYS A 262 -41.52 -46.26 18.42
CA LYS A 262 -42.93 -46.41 18.86
C LYS A 262 -43.94 -45.49 18.19
N LEU A 263 -43.59 -44.84 17.09
CA LEU A 263 -44.49 -43.91 16.37
C LEU A 263 -44.63 -44.23 14.87
N GLY A 264 -44.39 -45.49 14.46
CA GLY A 264 -44.31 -45.87 13.04
C GLY A 264 -45.26 -46.96 12.55
N GLU A 265 -46.25 -47.41 13.33
CA GLU A 265 -47.07 -48.57 12.97
C GLU A 265 -48.58 -48.34 12.77
N ASP A 266 -49.08 -47.10 12.81
CA ASP A 266 -50.54 -46.87 12.78
C ASP A 266 -51.08 -45.96 11.66
N ASP A 267 -50.35 -45.72 10.56
CA ASP A 267 -50.93 -44.98 9.42
C ASP A 267 -50.38 -45.45 8.06
N ARG A 268 -50.78 -46.65 7.64
CA ARG A 268 -50.93 -47.00 6.21
C ARG A 268 -52.21 -47.81 5.98
N ASP A 269 -53.27 -47.07 5.70
CA ASP A 269 -54.44 -47.42 4.87
C ASP A 269 -55.20 -48.73 5.16
N ILE A 270 -56.27 -48.63 5.97
CA ILE A 270 -57.70 -48.96 5.71
C ILE A 270 -58.56 -48.34 6.82
#